data_AF-F5R868-F1
#
_entry.id   AF-F5R868-F1
#
_cell.length_a   1.000
_cell.length_b   1.000
_cell.length_c   1.000
_cell.angle_alpha   90.00
_cell.angle_beta   90.00
_cell.angle_gamma   90.00
#
_symmetry.space_group_name_H-M   'P 1'
#
loop_
_entity.id
_entity.type
_entity.pdbx_description
1 polymer ?
#
loop_
_entity_poly.entity_id
_entity_poly.type
_entity_poly.pdbx_seq_one_letter_code
_entity_poly.pdbx_strand_id
1 'polypeptide(L)'
;MAHAVIWIIVALMFGLWTLIAWTADSVLGWPGWSAHTLAEWPLWLDSLHPPVWLAPWLPEAWLDDARAWLLDAGPEIEEALRAAPDLRGIAGFIVWSAWAIGTGSLLLMGIAGSAVVKMFGPKKAA
;
A
#
# COMPACT_ATOMS: atom_id res chain seq x y z
N MET A 1 5.87 26.68 -22.59
CA MET A 1 6.05 25.25 -22.90
C MET A 1 6.81 24.53 -21.80
N ALA A 2 8.10 24.82 -21.55
CA ALA A 2 8.91 24.10 -20.55
C ALA A 2 8.30 24.07 -19.13
N HIS A 3 7.79 25.19 -18.61
CA HIS A 3 7.09 25.22 -17.31
C HIS A 3 5.85 24.30 -17.28
N ALA A 4 5.05 24.28 -18.35
CA ALA A 4 3.88 23.43 -18.43
C ALA A 4 4.28 21.95 -18.41
N VAL A 5 5.33 21.57 -19.13
CA VAL A 5 5.86 20.21 -19.13
C VAL A 5 6.32 19.78 -17.72
N ILE A 6 7.05 20.65 -17.01
CA ILE A 6 7.48 20.37 -15.62
C ILE A 6 6.28 20.09 -14.72
N TRP A 7 5.26 20.96 -14.77
CA TRP A 7 4.09 20.81 -13.92
C TRP A 7 3.20 19.62 -14.30
N ILE A 8 3.14 19.25 -15.58
CA ILE A 8 2.47 18.00 -16.02
C ILE A 8 3.18 16.78 -15.43
N ILE A 9 4.51 16.72 -15.48
CA ILE A 9 5.28 15.61 -14.89
C ILE A 9 5.06 15.55 -13.38
N VAL A 10 5.14 16.68 -12.68
CA VAL A 10 4.87 16.78 -11.24
C VAL A 10 3.44 16.31 -10.92
N ALA A 11 2.44 16.70 -11.71
CA ALA A 11 1.06 16.29 -11.52
C ALA A 11 0.85 14.78 -11.71
N LEU A 12 1.49 14.17 -12.72
CA LEU A 12 1.43 12.72 -12.93
C LEU A 12 2.09 11.95 -11.79
N MET A 13 3.27 12.40 -11.35
CA MET A 13 3.98 11.79 -10.21
C MET A 13 3.18 11.95 -8.91
N PHE A 14 2.56 13.12 -8.69
CA PHE A 14 1.70 13.37 -7.54
C PHE A 14 0.44 12.48 -7.56
N GLY A 15 -0.18 12.30 -8.73
CA GLY A 15 -1.30 11.38 -8.91
C GLY A 15 -0.92 9.94 -8.54
N LEU A 16 0.21 9.45 -9.06
CA LEU A 16 0.72 8.12 -8.73
C LEU A 16 1.05 7.99 -7.24
N TRP A 17 1.72 8.97 -6.66
CA TRP A 17 2.07 9.00 -5.24
C TRP A 17 0.83 8.94 -4.35
N THR A 18 -0.19 9.73 -4.69
CA THR A 18 -1.47 9.75 -3.97
C THR A 18 -2.20 8.42 -4.12
N LEU A 19 -2.18 7.80 -5.30
CA LEU A 19 -2.78 6.48 -5.52
C LEU A 19 -2.12 5.40 -4.66
N ILE A 20 -0.79 5.43 -4.51
CA ILE A 20 -0.05 4.50 -3.66
C ILE A 20 -0.45 4.70 -2.19
N ALA A 21 -0.45 5.94 -1.69
CA ALA A 21 -0.84 6.23 -0.32
C ALA A 21 -2.30 5.81 -0.03
N TRP A 22 -3.20 6.11 -0.96
CA TRP A 22 -4.61 5.72 -0.86
C TRP A 22 -4.80 4.20 -0.88
N THR A 23 -4.04 3.48 -1.71
CA THR A 23 -4.06 2.01 -1.75
C THR A 23 -3.58 1.44 -0.41
N ALA A 24 -2.49 1.98 0.15
CA ALA A 24 -1.99 1.57 1.46
C ALA A 24 -3.03 1.81 2.57
N ASP A 25 -3.64 3.00 2.61
CA ASP A 25 -4.70 3.34 3.56
C ASP A 25 -5.93 2.42 3.41
N SER A 26 -6.32 2.10 2.17
CA SER A 26 -7.44 1.19 1.87
C SER A 26 -7.17 -0.24 2.36
N VAL A 27 -5.94 -0.74 2.20
CA VAL A 27 -5.53 -2.05 2.73
C VAL A 27 -5.55 -2.04 4.25
N LEU A 28 -5.04 -1.00 4.90
CA LEU A 28 -5.08 -0.85 6.36
C LEU A 28 -6.51 -0.72 6.89
N GLY A 29 -7.41 -0.10 6.12
CA GLY A 29 -8.82 0.06 6.44
C GLY A 29 -9.70 -1.13 6.05
N TRP A 30 -9.13 -2.20 5.47
CA TRP A 30 -9.91 -3.32 4.97
C TRP A 30 -10.67 -4.02 6.11
N PRO A 31 -12.00 -4.18 6.01
CA PRO A 31 -12.79 -4.84 7.06
C PRO A 31 -12.38 -6.29 7.34
N GLY A 32 -11.69 -6.93 6.39
CA GLY A 32 -11.13 -8.28 6.54
C GLY A 32 -10.13 -8.39 7.71
N TRP A 33 -9.54 -7.28 8.16
CA TRP A 33 -8.65 -7.24 9.31
C TRP A 33 -9.36 -7.16 10.67
N SER A 34 -10.71 -7.13 10.70
CA SER A 34 -11.42 -7.01 11.97
C SER A 34 -11.19 -8.24 12.84
N ALA A 35 -11.04 -8.06 14.16
CA ALA A 35 -10.87 -9.18 15.10
C ALA A 35 -12.02 -10.20 15.02
N HIS A 36 -13.23 -9.76 14.64
CA HIS A 36 -14.37 -10.64 14.40
C HIS A 36 -14.18 -11.49 13.14
N THR A 37 -13.81 -10.87 12.02
CA THR A 37 -13.53 -11.57 10.75
C THR A 37 -12.31 -12.49 10.88
N LEU A 38 -11.27 -12.03 11.59
CA LEU A 38 -10.08 -12.80 11.89
C LEU A 38 -10.33 -13.88 12.95
N ALA A 39 -11.42 -13.87 13.72
CA ALA A 39 -11.78 -14.98 14.61
C ALA A 39 -12.48 -16.13 13.84
N GLU A 40 -13.08 -15.82 12.69
CA GLU A 40 -13.71 -16.79 11.79
C GLU A 40 -12.71 -17.39 10.79
N TRP A 41 -11.43 -17.04 10.90
CA TRP A 41 -10.36 -17.47 10.01
C TRP A 41 -10.23 -19.01 9.83
N PRO A 42 -10.51 -19.88 10.84
CA PRO A 42 -10.42 -21.33 10.63
C PRO A 42 -11.48 -21.82 9.64
N LEU A 43 -12.64 -21.16 9.58
CA LEU A 43 -13.71 -21.48 8.63
C LEU A 43 -13.33 -21.14 7.18
N TRP A 44 -12.38 -20.21 7.00
CA TRP A 44 -11.93 -19.77 5.68
C TRP A 44 -10.90 -20.73 5.08
N LEU A 45 -10.18 -21.50 5.92
CA LEU A 45 -9.20 -22.48 5.46
C LEU A 45 -9.82 -23.53 4.55
N ASP A 46 -11.05 -23.96 4.85
CA ASP A 46 -11.76 -24.94 4.02
C ASP A 46 -12.14 -24.38 2.65
N SER A 47 -12.38 -23.07 2.57
CA SER A 47 -12.70 -22.34 1.33
C SER A 47 -11.48 -21.97 0.48
N LEU A 48 -10.27 -22.10 1.04
CA LEU A 48 -9.00 -21.76 0.38
C LEU A 48 -8.63 -22.84 -0.62
N HIS A 49 -9.04 -22.64 -1.87
CA HIS A 49 -8.60 -23.46 -2.99
C HIS A 49 -7.48 -22.76 -3.78
N PRO A 50 -6.51 -23.52 -4.30
CA PRO A 50 -5.51 -22.95 -5.19
C PRO A 50 -6.21 -22.38 -6.44
N PRO A 51 -5.75 -21.24 -6.96
CA PRO A 51 -6.22 -20.74 -8.24
C PRO A 51 -6.10 -21.82 -9.33
N VAL A 52 -7.04 -21.85 -10.28
CA VAL A 52 -7.11 -22.90 -11.33
C VAL A 52 -5.78 -23.12 -12.08
N TRP A 53 -4.99 -22.05 -12.25
CA TRP A 53 -3.68 -22.12 -12.91
C TRP A 53 -2.58 -22.75 -12.04
N LEU A 54 -2.73 -22.73 -10.72
CA LEU A 54 -1.76 -23.26 -9.75
C LEU A 54 -2.10 -24.68 -9.29
N ALA A 55 -3.38 -25.06 -9.34
CA ALA A 55 -3.87 -26.38 -8.94
C ALA A 55 -3.07 -27.56 -9.56
N PRO A 56 -2.65 -27.55 -10.84
CA PRO A 56 -1.87 -28.66 -11.42
C PRO A 56 -0.46 -28.80 -10.84
N TRP A 57 0.06 -27.74 -10.21
CA TRP A 57 1.44 -27.65 -9.75
C TRP A 57 1.56 -27.78 -8.23
N LEU A 58 0.44 -27.76 -7.51
CA LEU A 58 0.41 -27.79 -6.06
C LEU A 58 -0.19 -29.11 -5.58
N PRO A 59 0.60 -30.00 -4.94
CA PRO A 59 0.06 -31.23 -4.37
C PRO A 59 -0.97 -30.91 -3.29
N GLU A 60 -2.15 -31.53 -3.34
CA GLU A 60 -3.21 -31.35 -2.33
C GLU A 60 -2.72 -31.63 -0.91
N ALA A 61 -1.82 -32.63 -0.75
CA ALA A 61 -1.21 -32.94 0.54
C ALA A 61 -0.49 -31.73 1.18
N TRP A 62 0.11 -30.85 0.38
CA TRP A 62 0.78 -29.65 0.90
C TRP A 62 -0.22 -28.62 1.41
N LEU A 63 -1.41 -28.54 0.80
CA LEU A 63 -2.49 -27.68 1.28
C LEU A 63 -3.06 -28.22 2.58
N ASP A 64 -3.28 -29.54 2.66
CA ASP A 64 -3.79 -30.18 3.88
C ASP A 64 -2.80 -30.03 5.05
N ASP A 65 -1.50 -30.25 4.82
CA ASP A 65 -0.45 -30.06 5.82
C ASP A 65 -0.37 -28.60 6.27
N ALA A 66 -0.48 -27.65 5.33
CA ALA A 66 -0.48 -26.22 5.66
C ALA A 66 -1.71 -25.81 6.49
N ARG A 67 -2.90 -26.35 6.15
CA ARG A 67 -4.14 -26.13 6.92
C ARG A 67 -4.01 -26.72 8.32
N ALA A 68 -3.50 -27.94 8.45
CA ALA A 68 -3.28 -28.59 9.74
C ALA A 68 -2.29 -27.81 10.61
N TRP A 69 -1.18 -27.35 10.04
CA TRP A 69 -0.21 -26.51 10.74
C TRP A 69 -0.82 -25.18 11.20
N LEU A 70 -1.60 -24.52 10.35
CA LEU A 70 -2.29 -23.28 10.70
C LEU A 70 -3.26 -23.50 11.87
N LEU A 71 -4.06 -24.57 11.83
CA LEU A 71 -5.01 -24.90 12.91
C LEU A 71 -4.30 -25.22 14.23
N ASP A 72 -3.17 -25.92 14.17
CA ASP A 72 -2.32 -26.22 15.34
C ASP A 72 -1.73 -24.93 15.94
N ALA A 73 -1.28 -24.01 15.08
CA ALA A 73 -0.80 -22.68 15.47
C ALA A 73 -1.94 -21.70 15.85
N GLY A 74 -3.20 -22.10 15.73
CA GLY A 74 -4.37 -21.24 15.92
C GLY A 74 -4.40 -20.48 17.26
N PRO A 75 -4.16 -21.13 18.41
CA PRO A 75 -4.11 -20.46 19.71
C PRO A 75 -3.02 -19.38 19.78
N GLU A 76 -1.83 -19.64 19.23
CA GLU A 76 -0.73 -18.67 19.19
C GLU A 76 -1.06 -17.48 18.27
N ILE A 77 -1.70 -17.75 17.13
CA ILE A 77 -2.19 -16.75 16.19
C ILE A 77 -3.24 -15.85 16.87
N GLU A 78 -4.22 -16.43 17.55
CA GLU A 78 -5.25 -15.68 18.27
C GLU A 78 -4.67 -14.82 19.40
N GLU A 79 -3.72 -15.34 20.16
CA GLU A 79 -3.07 -14.60 21.25
C GLU A 79 -2.21 -13.45 20.71
N ALA A 80 -1.48 -13.68 19.62
CA ALA A 80 -0.75 -12.63 18.92
C ALA A 80 -1.69 -11.54 18.36
N LEU A 81 -2.83 -11.93 17.80
CA LEU A 81 -3.86 -11.02 17.28
C LEU A 81 -4.53 -10.19 18.39
N ARG A 82 -4.78 -10.77 19.56
CA ARG A 82 -5.31 -10.03 20.72
C ARG A 82 -4.29 -9.09 21.34
N ALA A 83 -3.00 -9.46 21.32
CA ALA A 83 -1.92 -8.64 21.82
C ALA A 83 -1.50 -7.54 20.83
N ALA A 84 -1.93 -7.62 19.56
CA ALA A 84 -1.60 -6.64 18.56
C ALA A 84 -2.22 -5.28 18.94
N PRO A 85 -1.42 -4.20 19.09
CA PRO A 85 -1.97 -2.87 19.25
C PRO A 85 -2.79 -2.49 18.01
N ASP A 86 -3.63 -1.45 18.10
CA ASP A 86 -4.36 -0.94 16.93
C ASP A 86 -3.37 -0.38 15.88
N LEU A 87 -2.87 -1.28 15.04
CA LEU A 87 -1.89 -1.01 13.99
C LEU A 87 -2.47 -0.04 12.97
N ARG A 88 -3.80 0.03 12.82
CA ARG A 88 -4.47 0.92 11.88
C ARG A 88 -4.23 2.38 12.23
N GLY A 89 -4.31 2.75 13.51
CA GLY A 89 -4.09 4.12 13.95
C GLY A 89 -2.66 4.61 13.65
N ILE A 90 -1.67 3.81 14.02
CA ILE A 90 -0.25 4.15 13.84
C ILE A 90 0.14 4.07 12.35
N ALA A 91 -0.24 2.99 11.65
CA ALA A 91 0.11 2.81 10.25
C ALA A 91 -0.58 3.86 9.36
N GLY A 92 -1.84 4.21 9.64
CA GLY A 92 -2.53 5.30 8.95
C GLY A 92 -1.80 6.64 9.14
N PHE A 93 -1.40 6.97 10.37
CA PHE A 93 -0.59 8.17 10.63
C PHE A 93 0.72 8.17 9.83
N ILE A 94 1.42 7.03 9.75
CA ILE A 94 2.65 6.89 8.96
C ILE A 94 2.37 7.10 7.47
N VAL A 95 1.34 6.45 6.91
CA VAL A 95 0.96 6.56 5.49
C VAL A 95 0.68 8.01 5.12
N TRP A 96 -0.14 8.72 5.89
CA TRP A 96 -0.49 10.11 5.58
C TRP A 96 0.66 11.09 5.83
N SER A 97 1.52 10.81 6.82
CA SER A 97 2.76 11.58 7.04
C SER A 97 3.73 11.43 5.87
N ALA A 98 3.94 10.20 5.41
CA ALA A 98 4.75 9.92 4.23
C ALA A 98 4.15 10.61 3.00
N TRP A 99 2.83 10.52 2.80
CA TRP A 99 2.13 11.20 1.73
C TRP A 99 2.39 12.72 1.74
N ALA A 100 2.28 13.37 2.91
CA ALA A 100 2.49 14.81 3.07
C ALA A 100 3.93 15.21 2.73
N ILE A 101 4.92 14.46 3.22
CA ILE A 101 6.34 14.68 2.91
C ILE A 101 6.57 14.56 1.39
N GLY A 102 6.11 13.46 0.78
CA GLY A 102 6.29 13.24 -0.66
C GLY A 102 5.60 14.31 -1.52
N THR A 103 4.41 14.75 -1.11
CA THR A 103 3.70 15.87 -1.77
C THR A 103 4.50 17.16 -1.70
N GLY A 104 5.04 17.49 -0.52
CA GLY A 104 5.92 18.64 -0.34
C GLY A 104 7.16 18.55 -1.23
N SER A 105 7.83 17.39 -1.29
CA SER A 105 9.00 17.17 -2.14
C SER A 105 8.68 17.33 -3.63
N LEU A 106 7.54 16.82 -4.11
CA LEU A 106 7.11 16.96 -5.50
C LEU A 106 6.80 18.42 -5.88
N LEU A 107 6.18 19.17 -4.98
CA LEU A 107 5.94 20.61 -5.20
C LEU A 107 7.25 21.40 -5.25
N LEU A 108 8.18 21.12 -4.32
CA LEU A 108 9.52 21.72 -4.32
C LEU A 108 10.27 21.40 -5.61
N MET A 109 10.15 20.18 -6.14
CA MET A 109 10.71 19.80 -7.43
C MET A 109 10.12 20.62 -8.58
N GLY A 110 8.80 20.85 -8.61
CA GLY A 110 8.15 21.69 -9.62
C GLY A 110 8.60 23.15 -9.57
N ILE A 111 8.77 23.71 -8.37
CA ILE A 111 9.29 25.05 -8.14
C ILE A 111 10.75 25.15 -8.60
N ALA A 112 11.60 24.21 -8.16
CA ALA A 112 13.02 24.16 -8.52
C ALA A 112 13.21 24.02 -10.03
N GLY A 113 12.49 23.10 -10.68
CA GLY A 113 12.52 22.93 -12.13
C GLY A 113 12.11 24.22 -12.86
N SER A 114 11.06 24.89 -12.37
CA SER A 114 10.62 26.17 -12.95
C SER A 114 11.66 27.28 -12.76
N ALA A 115 12.34 27.33 -11.62
CA ALA A 115 13.40 28.30 -11.35
C ALA A 115 14.60 28.10 -12.29
N VAL A 116 15.00 26.85 -12.54
CA VAL A 116 16.06 26.49 -13.49
C VAL A 116 15.69 26.96 -14.90
N VAL A 117 14.48 26.68 -15.37
CA VAL A 117 14.01 27.16 -16.69
C VAL A 117 14.04 28.68 -16.78
N LYS A 118 13.68 29.40 -15.71
CA LYS A 118 13.74 30.86 -15.69
C LYS A 118 15.17 31.40 -15.73
N MET A 119 16.11 30.74 -15.05
CA MET A 119 17.52 31.16 -14.96
C MET A 119 18.27 30.96 -16.28
N PHE A 120 18.02 29.85 -16.98
CA PHE A 120 18.73 29.48 -18.19
C PHE A 120 17.91 29.66 -19.48
N GLY A 121 16.65 30.08 -19.35
CA GLY A 121 15.79 30.39 -20.49
C GLY A 121 16.26 31.63 -21.26
N PRO A 122 15.94 31.74 -22.56
CA PRO A 122 16.31 32.89 -23.37
C PRO A 122 15.71 34.17 -22.76
N LYS A 123 16.57 35.12 -22.39
CA LYS A 123 16.13 36.45 -21.95
C LYS A 123 15.46 37.13 -23.14
N LYS A 124 14.19 37.53 -23.01
CA LYS A 124 13.56 38.38 -24.02
C LYS A 124 14.36 39.69 -24.08
N ALA A 125 14.99 39.98 -25.21
CA ALA A 125 15.57 41.28 -25.48
C ALA A 125 14.43 42.31 -25.45
N ALA A 126 14.58 43.34 -24.61
CA ALA A 126 13.68 44.47 -24.52
C ALA A 126 13.93 45.45 -25.67
#